data_AF-A0AAP2FQQ6-F1
#
_entry.id   AF-A0AAP2FQQ6-F1
#
_cell.length_a   1.000
_cell.length_b   1.000
_cell.length_c   1.000
_cell.angle_alpha   90.00
_cell.angle_beta   90.00
_cell.angle_gamma   90.00
#
_symmetry.space_group_name_H-M   'P 1'
#
loop_
_entity.id
_entity.type
_entity.pdbx_description
1 polymer ?
#
loop_
_entity_poly.entity_id
_entity_poly.type
_entity_poly.pdbx_seq_one_letter_code
_entity_poly.pdbx_strand_id
1 'polypeptide(L)'
;MAENNFKPFAVGAGANVSSQADWESLVALSTGFTAGIARSDQVNKALRQATVIASVLAQFIADTTDSDVLDDGDTAALLTKLIEALNLSGDDRFLKVAGRLSEIATAGSAAQASARTNIGLGNSATRAVGTTAGTVAAGDDSRITGALQKDQNLAGLTDLAIARGNLGLGAMATKDNPPFINEIGAYAFAWYDGAMGYTGTVDGSALFPSTGDGNHATTPLSGTWRCMGQTETINDQHRTTLWQKIAN
;
A
#
# COMPACT_ATOMS: atom_id res chain seq x y z
N MET A 1 -18.21 -48.18 4.20
CA MET A 1 -17.22 -48.16 3.12
C MET A 1 -18.01 -48.33 1.85
N ALA A 2 -17.88 -47.38 0.93
CA ALA A 2 -18.53 -47.43 -0.37
C ALA A 2 -18.21 -48.74 -1.11
N GLU A 3 -19.20 -49.26 -1.81
CA GLU A 3 -19.09 -50.48 -2.59
C GLU A 3 -18.42 -50.22 -3.95
N ASN A 4 -17.54 -51.14 -4.37
CA ASN A 4 -16.92 -51.11 -5.69
C ASN A 4 -17.32 -52.37 -6.47
N ASN A 5 -18.17 -52.26 -7.48
CA ASN A 5 -18.63 -53.39 -8.28
C ASN A 5 -17.66 -53.82 -9.38
N PHE A 6 -16.66 -52.99 -9.70
CA PHE A 6 -15.61 -53.35 -10.67
C PHE A 6 -14.59 -54.26 -9.99
N LYS A 7 -14.74 -55.58 -10.20
CA LYS A 7 -13.89 -56.59 -9.57
C LYS A 7 -12.70 -56.98 -10.47
N PRO A 8 -11.51 -57.19 -9.88
CA PRO A 8 -10.36 -57.65 -10.64
C PRO A 8 -10.54 -59.13 -11.00
N PHE A 9 -10.37 -59.49 -12.27
CA PHE A 9 -10.55 -60.86 -12.73
C PHE A 9 -9.28 -61.70 -12.58
N ALA A 10 -9.47 -62.98 -12.23
CA ALA A 10 -8.42 -63.99 -12.15
C ALA A 10 -7.25 -63.65 -11.22
N VAL A 11 -7.38 -62.84 -10.16
CA VAL A 11 -6.23 -62.47 -9.28
C VAL A 11 -5.86 -63.50 -8.21
N GLY A 12 -6.63 -64.59 -8.08
CA GLY A 12 -6.42 -65.62 -7.06
C GLY A 12 -5.12 -66.43 -7.25
N ALA A 13 -4.65 -67.02 -6.15
CA ALA A 13 -3.53 -67.96 -6.19
C ALA A 13 -3.86 -69.15 -7.11
N GLY A 14 -2.91 -69.52 -7.98
CA GLY A 14 -3.10 -70.60 -8.95
C GLY A 14 -4.04 -70.28 -10.12
N ALA A 15 -4.48 -69.02 -10.28
CA ALA A 15 -5.31 -68.64 -11.41
C ALA A 15 -4.59 -68.88 -12.76
N ASN A 16 -5.33 -69.46 -13.71
CA ASN A 16 -4.85 -69.82 -15.05
C ASN A 16 -4.54 -68.57 -15.89
N VAL A 17 -3.32 -68.03 -15.75
CA VAL A 17 -2.87 -66.80 -16.40
C VAL A 17 -1.42 -66.96 -16.82
N SER A 18 -1.11 -66.61 -18.07
CA SER A 18 0.26 -66.71 -18.61
C SER A 18 1.26 -65.88 -17.79
N SER A 19 2.53 -66.31 -17.77
CA SER A 19 3.59 -65.55 -17.11
C SER A 19 3.80 -64.18 -17.77
N GLN A 20 4.44 -63.24 -17.07
CA GLN A 20 4.72 -61.93 -17.67
C GLN A 20 5.64 -62.04 -18.89
N ALA A 21 6.68 -62.88 -18.81
CA ALA A 21 7.62 -63.08 -19.91
C ALA A 21 6.96 -63.72 -21.16
N ASP A 22 6.09 -64.72 -20.96
CA ASP A 22 5.36 -65.35 -22.06
C ASP A 22 4.32 -64.41 -22.69
N TRP A 23 3.75 -63.50 -21.89
CA TRP A 23 2.81 -62.48 -22.37
C TRP A 23 3.50 -61.41 -23.21
N GLU A 24 4.64 -60.89 -22.76
CA GLU A 24 5.40 -59.86 -23.47
C GLU A 24 6.04 -60.35 -24.78
N SER A 25 6.28 -61.66 -24.89
CA SER A 25 6.78 -62.31 -26.12
C SER A 25 5.68 -62.72 -27.10
N LEU A 26 4.40 -62.63 -26.70
CA LEU A 26 3.28 -63.07 -27.54
C LEU A 26 3.01 -62.06 -28.67
N VAL A 27 3.00 -62.52 -29.92
CA VAL A 27 2.67 -61.68 -31.09
C VAL A 27 1.27 -61.04 -30.95
N ALA A 28 0.33 -61.74 -30.33
CA ALA A 28 -1.03 -61.23 -30.07
C ALA A 28 -1.08 -59.99 -29.16
N LEU A 29 0.01 -59.65 -28.44
CA LEU A 29 0.08 -58.39 -27.69
C LEU A 29 0.00 -57.17 -28.62
N SER A 30 0.55 -57.27 -29.84
CA SER A 30 0.50 -56.19 -30.83
C SER A 30 -0.64 -56.35 -31.84
N THR A 31 -0.96 -57.59 -32.24
CA THR A 31 -1.96 -57.85 -33.29
C THR A 31 -3.36 -58.13 -32.77
N GLY A 32 -3.51 -58.30 -31.45
CA GLY A 32 -4.67 -58.97 -30.86
C GLY A 32 -4.73 -60.46 -31.23
N PHE A 33 -5.72 -61.17 -30.66
CA PHE A 33 -6.03 -62.53 -31.08
C PHE A 33 -6.71 -62.51 -32.45
N THR A 34 -6.09 -63.13 -33.44
CA THR A 34 -6.64 -63.33 -34.79
C THR A 34 -7.33 -64.70 -34.90
N ALA A 35 -7.73 -65.10 -36.11
CA ALA A 35 -8.38 -66.40 -36.33
C ALA A 35 -7.49 -67.56 -35.84
N GLY A 36 -8.05 -68.43 -34.99
CA GLY A 36 -7.33 -69.54 -34.37
C GLY A 36 -7.85 -69.85 -32.97
N ILE A 37 -7.11 -70.70 -32.23
CA ILE A 37 -7.45 -71.06 -30.85
C ILE A 37 -6.84 -70.02 -29.90
N ALA A 38 -7.67 -69.23 -29.23
CA ALA A 38 -7.22 -68.36 -28.14
C ALA A 38 -6.98 -69.18 -26.88
N ARG A 39 -5.73 -69.22 -26.38
CA ARG A 39 -5.42 -69.95 -25.16
C ARG A 39 -6.02 -69.23 -23.95
N SER A 40 -6.72 -69.98 -23.10
CA SER A 40 -7.46 -69.42 -21.95
C SER A 40 -6.56 -68.67 -20.96
N ASP A 41 -5.30 -69.10 -20.78
CA ASP A 41 -4.34 -68.41 -19.92
C ASP A 41 -3.91 -67.04 -20.46
N GLN A 42 -3.85 -66.89 -21.78
CA GLN A 42 -3.53 -65.64 -22.45
C GLN A 42 -4.73 -64.68 -22.45
N VAL A 43 -5.94 -65.20 -22.69
CA VAL A 43 -7.17 -64.40 -22.60
C VAL A 43 -7.37 -63.91 -21.16
N ASN A 44 -7.19 -64.78 -20.16
CA ASN A 44 -7.28 -64.40 -18.76
C ASN A 44 -6.21 -63.36 -18.37
N LYS A 45 -5.01 -63.40 -18.98
CA LYS A 45 -3.98 -62.37 -18.78
C LYS A 45 -4.44 -61.00 -19.26
N ALA A 46 -4.98 -60.90 -20.47
CA ALA A 46 -5.51 -59.66 -21.04
C ALA A 46 -6.65 -59.10 -20.18
N LEU A 47 -7.62 -59.94 -19.82
CA LEU A 47 -8.75 -59.56 -18.97
C LEU A 47 -8.29 -59.15 -17.57
N ARG A 48 -7.34 -59.86 -16.96
CA ARG A 48 -6.76 -59.49 -15.65
C ARG A 48 -6.13 -58.11 -15.73
N GLN A 49 -5.31 -57.81 -16.74
CA GLN A 49 -4.66 -56.49 -16.85
C GLN A 49 -5.69 -55.35 -16.93
N ALA A 50 -6.74 -55.50 -17.72
CA ALA A 50 -7.79 -54.49 -17.85
C ALA A 50 -8.61 -54.34 -16.55
N THR A 51 -9.10 -55.46 -16.01
CA THR A 51 -9.99 -55.47 -14.83
C THR A 51 -9.29 -55.07 -13.53
N VAL A 52 -7.99 -55.35 -13.39
CA VAL A 52 -7.21 -54.88 -12.23
C VAL A 52 -7.11 -53.36 -12.22
N ILE A 53 -6.80 -52.73 -13.36
CA ILE A 53 -6.74 -51.26 -13.45
C ILE A 53 -8.13 -50.65 -13.22
N ALA A 54 -9.18 -51.21 -13.83
CA ALA A 54 -10.55 -50.75 -13.63
C ALA A 54 -10.98 -50.82 -12.15
N SER A 55 -10.68 -51.94 -11.49
CA SER A 55 -10.99 -52.13 -10.07
C SER A 55 -10.26 -51.14 -9.16
N VAL A 56 -8.97 -50.90 -9.41
CA VAL A 56 -8.18 -49.91 -8.65
C VAL A 56 -8.75 -48.50 -8.84
N LEU A 57 -9.09 -48.12 -10.06
CA LEU A 57 -9.65 -46.81 -10.35
C LEU A 57 -11.04 -46.62 -9.72
N ALA A 58 -11.88 -47.64 -9.78
CA ALA A 58 -13.18 -47.64 -9.12
C ALA A 58 -13.06 -47.60 -7.59
N GLN A 59 -12.08 -48.30 -7.01
CA GLN A 59 -11.81 -48.24 -5.58
C GLN A 59 -11.37 -46.84 -5.15
N PHE A 60 -10.49 -46.22 -5.94
CA PHE A 60 -10.07 -44.83 -5.72
C PHE A 60 -11.26 -43.87 -5.72
N ILE A 61 -12.19 -44.01 -6.68
CA ILE A 61 -13.42 -43.21 -6.71
C ILE A 61 -14.26 -43.46 -5.44
N ALA A 62 -14.50 -44.72 -5.09
CA ALA A 62 -15.31 -45.11 -3.94
C ALA A 62 -14.75 -44.55 -2.62
N ASP A 63 -13.45 -44.71 -2.38
CA ASP A 63 -12.77 -44.24 -1.17
C ASP A 63 -12.74 -42.72 -1.09
N THR A 64 -12.59 -42.03 -2.22
CA THR A 64 -12.47 -40.56 -2.24
C THR A 64 -13.82 -39.85 -2.12
N THR A 65 -14.85 -40.39 -2.78
CA THR A 65 -16.19 -39.78 -2.83
C THR A 65 -17.13 -40.30 -1.74
N ASP A 66 -16.68 -41.29 -0.95
CA ASP A 66 -17.50 -42.05 0.01
C ASP A 66 -18.85 -42.49 -0.58
N SER A 67 -18.82 -42.89 -1.86
CA SER A 67 -20.00 -43.22 -2.66
C SER A 67 -19.79 -44.48 -3.49
N ASP A 68 -20.82 -45.33 -3.59
CA ASP A 68 -20.73 -46.60 -4.31
C ASP A 68 -20.41 -46.41 -5.80
N VAL A 69 -19.58 -47.28 -6.36
CA VAL A 69 -19.21 -47.32 -7.77
C VAL A 69 -19.80 -48.59 -8.38
N LEU A 70 -21.00 -48.44 -8.96
CA LEU A 70 -21.82 -49.53 -9.46
C LEU A 70 -21.51 -49.85 -10.94
N ASP A 71 -21.58 -51.13 -11.30
CA ASP A 71 -21.52 -51.62 -12.69
C ASP A 71 -22.95 -51.78 -13.24
N ASP A 72 -23.62 -50.65 -13.46
CA ASP A 72 -25.03 -50.57 -13.93
C ASP A 72 -25.16 -50.02 -15.36
N GLY A 73 -24.03 -49.71 -16.00
CA GLY A 73 -23.96 -49.13 -17.33
C GLY A 73 -24.13 -47.60 -17.39
N ASP A 74 -24.32 -46.91 -16.26
CA ASP A 74 -24.40 -45.45 -16.22
C ASP A 74 -23.02 -44.79 -16.26
N THR A 75 -22.48 -44.70 -17.47
CA THR A 75 -21.18 -44.05 -17.73
C THR A 75 -21.16 -42.56 -17.38
N ALA A 76 -22.30 -41.88 -17.38
CA ALA A 76 -22.37 -40.47 -17.04
C ALA A 76 -22.21 -40.27 -15.53
N ALA A 77 -22.93 -41.06 -14.73
CA ALA A 77 -22.76 -41.07 -13.27
C ALA A 77 -21.35 -41.47 -12.86
N LEU A 78 -20.76 -42.47 -13.53
CA LEU A 78 -19.37 -42.87 -13.29
C LEU A 78 -18.38 -41.74 -13.62
N LEU A 79 -18.56 -41.03 -14.74
CA LEU A 79 -17.72 -39.88 -15.10
C LEU A 79 -17.85 -38.74 -14.09
N THR A 80 -19.06 -38.43 -13.64
CA THR A 80 -19.29 -37.42 -12.60
C THR A 80 -18.53 -37.77 -11.32
N LYS A 81 -18.64 -39.02 -10.86
CA LYS A 81 -17.92 -39.50 -9.68
C LYS A 81 -16.41 -39.49 -9.88
N LEU A 82 -15.90 -39.80 -11.07
CA LEU A 82 -14.47 -39.71 -11.38
C LEU A 82 -13.97 -38.26 -11.31
N ILE A 83 -14.70 -37.30 -11.89
CA ILE A 83 -14.35 -35.87 -11.82
C ILE A 83 -14.38 -35.38 -10.37
N GLU A 84 -15.40 -35.76 -9.62
CA GLU A 84 -15.51 -35.45 -8.20
C GLU A 84 -14.35 -36.05 -7.41
N ALA A 85 -14.04 -37.34 -7.62
CA ALA A 85 -12.89 -38.00 -7.03
C ALA A 85 -11.61 -37.26 -7.37
N LEU A 86 -11.35 -36.85 -8.61
CA LEU A 86 -10.14 -36.10 -8.95
C LEU A 86 -10.06 -34.71 -8.27
N ASN A 87 -11.20 -34.05 -8.07
CA ASN A 87 -11.28 -32.79 -7.34
C ASN A 87 -11.11 -32.97 -5.82
N LEU A 88 -11.61 -34.07 -5.26
CA LEU A 88 -11.51 -34.39 -3.84
C LEU A 88 -10.13 -35.01 -3.49
N SER A 89 -9.60 -35.86 -4.37
CA SER A 89 -8.30 -36.57 -4.29
C SER A 89 -7.08 -35.67 -4.39
N GLY A 90 -7.30 -34.36 -4.47
CA GLY A 90 -6.36 -33.42 -3.87
C GLY A 90 -6.27 -33.69 -2.37
N ASP A 91 -5.51 -34.72 -2.02
CA ASP A 91 -4.48 -34.65 -1.00
C ASP A 91 -3.82 -33.26 -1.03
N ASP A 92 -3.25 -32.77 0.08
CA ASP A 92 -2.70 -31.41 0.25
C ASP A 92 -1.63 -31.00 -0.80
N ARG A 93 -1.33 -31.88 -1.75
CA ARG A 93 -0.48 -31.72 -2.94
C ARG A 93 -1.00 -30.76 -4.00
N PHE A 94 -2.32 -30.53 -4.12
CA PHE A 94 -2.88 -29.62 -5.14
C PHE A 94 -3.74 -28.51 -4.54
N LEU A 95 -3.60 -27.29 -5.09
CA LEU A 95 -4.49 -26.17 -4.75
C LEU A 95 -5.84 -26.33 -5.48
N LYS A 96 -6.96 -26.23 -4.77
CA LYS A 96 -8.29 -26.33 -5.36
C LYS A 96 -8.88 -24.93 -5.50
N VAL A 97 -9.46 -24.63 -6.66
CA VAL A 97 -10.20 -23.36 -6.88
C VAL A 97 -11.35 -23.24 -5.88
N ALA A 98 -12.03 -24.36 -5.58
CA ALA A 98 -13.13 -24.41 -4.61
C ALA A 98 -12.69 -24.07 -3.17
N GLY A 99 -11.45 -24.43 -2.79
CA GLY A 99 -10.88 -24.15 -1.48
C GLY A 99 -10.50 -22.68 -1.27
N ARG A 100 -10.41 -21.88 -2.35
CA ARG A 100 -10.00 -20.46 -2.27
C ARG A 100 -8.74 -20.27 -1.40
N LEU A 101 -7.76 -21.16 -1.58
CA LEU A 101 -6.50 -21.21 -0.83
C LEU A 101 -6.62 -21.64 0.64
N SER A 102 -7.75 -22.18 1.10
CA SER A 102 -7.88 -22.69 2.47
C SER A 102 -6.87 -23.81 2.77
N GLU A 103 -6.46 -24.57 1.76
CA GLU A 103 -5.49 -25.67 1.84
C GLU A 103 -4.14 -25.17 2.36
N ILE A 104 -3.69 -24.01 1.89
CA ILE A 104 -2.42 -23.41 2.34
C ILE A 104 -2.52 -22.89 3.77
N ALA A 105 -3.73 -22.52 4.21
CA ALA A 105 -3.98 -22.13 5.59
C ALA A 105 -3.97 -23.35 6.52
N THR A 106 -4.62 -24.45 6.10
CA THR A 106 -4.64 -25.72 6.84
C THR A 106 -3.26 -26.36 6.95
N ALA A 107 -2.44 -26.26 5.89
CA ALA A 107 -1.06 -26.75 5.89
C ALA A 107 -0.12 -25.99 6.85
N GLY A 108 -0.59 -24.91 7.47
CA GLY A 108 0.07 -24.23 8.58
C GLY A 108 1.02 -23.09 8.18
N SER A 109 1.62 -22.47 9.19
CA SER A 109 2.37 -21.21 9.05
C SER A 109 3.61 -21.30 8.16
N ALA A 110 4.26 -22.48 8.10
CA ALA A 110 5.39 -22.73 7.22
C ALA A 110 4.97 -22.73 5.74
N ALA A 111 3.86 -23.40 5.40
CA ALA A 111 3.30 -23.40 4.06
C ALA A 111 2.88 -21.99 3.63
N GLN A 112 2.20 -21.25 4.53
CA GLN A 112 1.84 -19.84 4.29
C GLN A 112 3.08 -18.96 4.03
N ALA A 113 4.17 -19.17 4.76
CA ALA A 113 5.42 -18.43 4.57
C ALA A 113 6.08 -18.73 3.22
N SER A 114 6.22 -20.02 2.88
CA SER A 114 6.73 -20.45 1.57
C SER A 114 5.88 -19.94 0.43
N ALA A 115 4.55 -19.94 0.59
CA ALA A 115 3.63 -19.38 -0.38
C ALA A 115 3.96 -17.92 -0.69
N ARG A 116 4.01 -17.07 0.34
CA ARG A 116 4.35 -15.65 0.21
C ARG A 116 5.69 -15.45 -0.49
N THR A 117 6.70 -16.24 -0.15
CA THR A 117 8.01 -16.22 -0.82
C THR A 117 7.91 -16.55 -2.30
N ASN A 118 7.20 -17.63 -2.68
CA ASN A 118 7.09 -18.08 -4.07
C ASN A 118 6.37 -17.07 -4.97
N ILE A 119 5.37 -16.34 -4.44
CA ILE A 119 4.69 -15.27 -5.19
C ILE A 119 5.36 -13.89 -5.04
N GLY A 120 6.54 -13.82 -4.43
CA GLY A 120 7.31 -12.59 -4.29
C GLY A 120 6.70 -11.56 -3.34
N LEU A 121 5.82 -11.97 -2.42
CA LEU A 121 5.29 -11.08 -1.40
C LEU A 121 6.35 -10.83 -0.32
N GLY A 122 6.54 -9.54 0.00
CA GLY A 122 7.40 -9.11 1.09
C GLY A 122 6.78 -9.31 2.48
N ASN A 123 7.53 -8.91 3.50
CA ASN A 123 7.10 -9.00 4.91
C ASN A 123 5.83 -8.19 5.23
N SER A 124 5.53 -7.13 4.47
CA SER A 124 4.31 -6.32 4.62
C SER A 124 3.02 -7.13 4.50
N ALA A 125 3.02 -8.24 3.76
CA ALA A 125 1.85 -9.11 3.60
C ALA A 125 1.36 -9.77 4.91
N THR A 126 2.13 -9.67 5.99
CA THR A 126 1.78 -10.23 7.32
C THR A 126 1.69 -9.19 8.42
N ARG A 127 2.04 -7.93 8.13
CA ARG A 127 2.09 -6.86 9.11
C ARG A 127 0.80 -6.07 9.05
N ALA A 128 0.21 -5.77 10.21
CA ALA A 128 -0.88 -4.81 10.28
C ALA A 128 -0.41 -3.43 9.79
N VAL A 129 -1.35 -2.57 9.38
CA VAL A 129 -1.11 -1.14 9.16
C VAL A 129 -1.33 -0.43 10.50
N GLY A 130 -0.41 0.44 10.90
CA GLY A 130 -0.52 1.17 12.17
C GLY A 130 0.65 2.10 12.47
N THR A 131 0.67 2.62 13.69
CA THR A 131 1.62 3.66 14.14
C THR A 131 2.77 3.13 15.04
N THR A 132 2.88 1.81 15.20
CA THR A 132 3.86 1.18 16.11
C THR A 132 4.93 0.36 15.37
N ALA A 133 6.09 0.15 16.01
CA ALA A 133 7.15 -0.69 15.45
C ALA A 133 6.63 -2.11 15.12
N GLY A 134 7.05 -2.65 13.98
CA GLY A 134 6.60 -3.97 13.49
C GLY A 134 5.33 -3.95 12.63
N THR A 135 4.70 -2.79 12.42
CA THR A 135 3.59 -2.61 11.47
C THR A 135 4.06 -1.93 10.18
N VAL A 136 3.27 -2.01 9.11
CA VAL A 136 3.37 -1.11 7.96
C VAL A 136 2.93 0.28 8.43
N ALA A 137 3.75 1.31 8.19
CA ALA A 137 3.47 2.66 8.68
C ALA A 137 2.18 3.21 8.07
N ALA A 138 1.24 3.58 8.93
CA ALA A 138 0.03 4.32 8.57
C ALA A 138 0.38 5.78 8.21
N GLY A 139 -0.52 6.50 7.54
CA GLY A 139 -0.25 7.87 7.06
C GLY A 139 0.02 8.89 8.18
N ASP A 140 -0.45 8.63 9.39
CA ASP A 140 -0.26 9.41 10.61
C ASP A 140 0.88 8.90 11.51
N ASP A 141 1.70 7.98 10.99
CA ASP A 141 2.81 7.39 11.74
C ASP A 141 4.04 8.30 11.79
N SER A 142 4.57 8.51 12.99
CA SER A 142 5.77 9.32 13.23
C SER A 142 7.06 8.77 12.61
N ARG A 143 7.08 7.48 12.24
CA ARG A 143 8.16 6.84 11.46
C ARG A 143 8.23 7.37 10.03
N ILE A 144 7.16 7.96 9.50
CA ILE A 144 7.19 8.66 8.20
C ILE A 144 7.92 9.99 8.42
N THR A 145 9.22 9.98 8.18
CA THR A 145 10.07 11.17 8.27
C THR A 145 10.04 11.95 6.96
N GLY A 146 10.13 13.29 7.05
CA GLY A 146 10.14 14.18 5.88
C GLY A 146 8.75 14.52 5.30
N ALA A 147 7.68 13.85 5.75
CA ALA A 147 6.32 14.28 5.46
C ALA A 147 5.85 15.31 6.49
N LEU A 148 5.08 16.31 6.05
CA LEU A 148 4.41 17.23 6.97
C LEU A 148 3.21 16.55 7.62
N GLN A 149 3.21 16.51 8.94
CA GLN A 149 2.10 15.97 9.73
C GLN A 149 1.04 17.06 9.94
N LYS A 150 -0.24 16.69 9.75
CA LYS A 150 -1.37 17.64 9.74
C LYS A 150 -1.57 18.31 11.11
N ASP A 151 -1.44 17.55 12.18
CA ASP A 151 -1.58 18.01 13.57
C ASP A 151 -0.48 19.01 13.98
N GLN A 152 0.68 18.98 13.30
CA GLN A 152 1.78 19.89 13.55
C GLN A 152 1.61 21.27 12.89
N ASN A 153 0.55 21.50 12.10
CA ASN A 153 0.26 22.82 11.51
C ASN A 153 1.49 23.50 10.87
N LEU A 154 2.21 22.76 10.02
CA LEU A 154 3.44 23.21 9.35
C LEU A 154 4.66 23.44 10.26
N ALA A 155 4.58 23.20 11.57
CA ALA A 155 5.71 23.32 12.49
C ALA A 155 6.87 22.39 12.14
N GLY A 156 6.60 21.30 11.41
CA GLY A 156 7.61 20.36 10.90
C GLY A 156 8.37 20.82 9.65
N LEU A 157 8.11 22.01 9.11
CA LEU A 157 8.88 22.56 7.99
C LEU A 157 10.33 22.85 8.43
N THR A 158 11.31 22.22 7.77
CA THR A 158 12.73 22.41 8.08
C THR A 158 13.28 23.74 7.57
N ASP A 159 12.82 24.19 6.40
CA ASP A 159 13.18 25.49 5.82
C ASP A 159 11.93 26.35 5.58
N LEU A 160 11.61 27.16 6.60
CA LEU A 160 10.50 28.09 6.53
C LEU A 160 10.71 29.18 5.46
N ALA A 161 11.95 29.54 5.13
CA ALA A 161 12.24 30.58 4.14
C ALA A 161 11.98 30.08 2.71
N ILE A 162 12.46 28.88 2.37
CA ILE A 162 12.13 28.21 1.10
C ILE A 162 10.63 27.96 1.01
N ALA A 163 9.98 27.52 2.09
CA ALA A 163 8.53 27.31 2.10
C ALA A 163 7.75 28.60 1.77
N ARG A 164 8.10 29.72 2.41
CA ARG A 164 7.51 31.04 2.08
C ARG A 164 7.83 31.50 0.65
N GLY A 165 9.06 31.24 0.18
CA GLY A 165 9.50 31.55 -1.18
C GLY A 165 8.68 30.79 -2.23
N ASN A 166 8.49 29.48 -2.04
CA ASN A 166 7.67 28.63 -2.91
C ASN A 166 6.19 29.06 -2.93
N LEU A 167 5.68 29.61 -1.82
CA LEU A 167 4.34 30.18 -1.74
C LEU A 167 4.24 31.62 -2.30
N GLY A 168 5.37 32.24 -2.69
CA GLY A 168 5.38 33.61 -3.22
C GLY A 168 5.04 34.69 -2.19
N LEU A 169 5.19 34.42 -0.89
CA LEU A 169 4.74 35.32 0.18
C LEU A 169 5.61 36.57 0.40
N GLY A 170 6.79 36.62 -0.25
CA GLY A 170 7.72 37.75 -0.15
C GLY A 170 8.27 37.99 1.26
N ALA A 171 8.97 39.12 1.43
CA ALA A 171 9.63 39.48 2.70
C ALA A 171 8.66 40.00 3.78
N MET A 172 7.42 40.35 3.41
CA MET A 172 6.43 40.85 4.38
C MET A 172 5.90 39.75 5.30
N ALA A 173 5.91 38.49 4.87
CA ALA A 173 5.42 37.36 5.66
C ALA A 173 6.26 37.03 6.91
N THR A 174 7.43 37.66 7.08
CA THR A 174 8.26 37.54 8.29
C THR A 174 8.30 38.82 9.12
N LYS A 175 7.72 39.91 8.61
CA LYS A 175 7.64 41.14 9.39
C LYS A 175 6.42 41.02 10.29
N ASP A 176 6.65 40.81 11.58
CA ASP A 176 5.67 41.20 12.59
C ASP A 176 5.26 42.64 12.29
N ASN A 177 3.96 42.97 12.39
CA ASN A 177 3.44 44.31 12.11
C ASN A 177 4.37 45.37 12.74
N PRO A 178 5.26 46.00 11.97
CA PRO A 178 6.28 46.82 12.60
C PRO A 178 5.59 48.07 13.13
N PRO A 179 6.15 48.73 14.17
CA PRO A 179 5.87 50.14 14.38
C PRO A 179 6.45 50.87 13.16
N PHE A 180 5.68 50.94 12.06
CA PHE A 180 6.09 51.43 10.74
C PHE A 180 6.79 52.79 10.81
N ILE A 181 6.56 53.55 11.87
CA ILE A 181 7.17 54.84 12.14
C ILE A 181 8.71 54.82 12.27
N ASN A 182 9.38 53.67 12.42
CA ASN A 182 10.84 53.64 12.68
C ASN A 182 11.72 53.05 11.57
N GLU A 183 11.17 52.66 10.42
CA GLU A 183 11.97 52.16 9.27
C GLU A 183 12.40 53.30 8.32
N ILE A 184 13.50 53.15 7.57
CA ILE A 184 13.87 54.13 6.54
C ILE A 184 12.76 54.18 5.48
N GLY A 185 12.36 55.39 5.10
CA GLY A 185 11.23 55.65 4.20
C GLY A 185 9.88 55.74 4.93
N ALA A 186 9.83 55.49 6.24
CA ALA A 186 8.65 55.72 7.06
C ALA A 186 8.24 57.20 7.02
N TYR A 187 6.94 57.45 7.01
CA TYR A 187 6.37 58.78 7.13
C TYR A 187 5.69 58.95 8.47
N ALA A 188 5.95 60.08 9.12
CA ALA A 188 5.34 60.45 10.39
C ALA A 188 4.87 61.90 10.33
N PHE A 189 3.67 62.15 10.84
CA PHE A 189 3.24 63.48 11.23
C PHE A 189 3.80 63.75 12.63
N ALA A 190 4.69 64.74 12.76
CA ALA A 190 5.35 65.04 14.03
C ALA A 190 5.51 66.53 14.25
N TRP A 191 5.44 66.90 15.53
CA TRP A 191 5.72 68.22 16.05
C TRP A 191 7.22 68.46 16.15
N TYR A 192 7.65 69.67 15.79
CA TYR A 192 9.03 70.11 15.84
C TYR A 192 9.14 71.53 16.41
N ASP A 193 10.06 71.73 17.35
CA ASP A 193 10.33 73.04 17.95
C ASP A 193 11.42 73.81 17.19
N GLY A 194 11.09 74.26 15.97
CA GLY A 194 11.97 75.12 15.20
C GLY A 194 11.43 75.43 13.81
N ALA A 195 12.23 76.16 13.04
CA ALA A 195 11.97 76.42 11.63
C ALA A 195 12.85 75.50 10.76
N MET A 196 12.26 74.85 9.75
CA MET A 196 12.93 73.99 8.78
C MET A 196 12.20 74.06 7.45
N GLY A 197 12.97 74.20 6.36
CA GLY A 197 12.43 74.14 4.99
C GLY A 197 12.31 72.71 4.47
N TYR A 198 11.70 72.58 3.29
CA TYR A 198 11.61 71.32 2.55
C TYR A 198 13.00 70.72 2.34
N THR A 199 13.14 69.41 2.57
CA THR A 199 14.40 68.64 2.57
C THR A 199 15.36 68.89 3.73
N GLY A 200 15.06 69.84 4.63
CA GLY A 200 15.82 70.04 5.86
C GLY A 200 15.80 68.79 6.74
N THR A 201 16.91 68.53 7.44
CA THR A 201 17.09 67.30 8.21
C THR A 201 17.21 67.60 9.71
N VAL A 202 16.55 66.80 10.53
CA VAL A 202 16.62 66.87 12.00
C VAL A 202 16.87 65.49 12.60
N ASP A 203 17.42 65.48 13.82
CA ASP A 203 17.42 64.29 14.66
C ASP A 203 16.01 64.02 15.19
N GLY A 204 15.58 62.76 15.16
CA GLY A 204 14.26 62.32 15.58
C GLY A 204 13.97 62.62 17.05
N SER A 205 15.00 62.79 17.89
CA SER A 205 14.85 63.23 19.28
C SER A 205 14.18 64.60 19.42
N ALA A 206 14.19 65.43 18.36
CA ALA A 206 13.49 66.70 18.30
C ALA A 206 12.06 66.59 17.72
N LEU A 207 11.62 65.39 17.31
CA LEU A 207 10.34 65.17 16.65
C LEU A 207 9.41 64.33 17.52
N PHE A 208 8.26 64.87 17.87
CA PHE A 208 7.27 64.18 18.68
C PHE A 208 6.03 63.85 17.84
N PRO A 209 5.66 62.57 17.64
CA PRO A 209 4.51 62.19 16.82
C PRO A 209 3.24 62.95 17.22
N SER A 210 2.51 63.47 16.25
CA SER A 210 1.27 64.18 16.53
C SER A 210 0.15 63.22 16.92
N THR A 211 -0.60 63.60 17.96
CA THR A 211 -1.75 62.84 18.46
C THR A 211 -3.03 63.32 17.77
N GLY A 212 -4.09 62.49 17.80
CA GLY A 212 -5.33 62.75 17.07
C GLY A 212 -6.11 64.00 17.54
N ASP A 213 -5.76 64.54 18.70
CA ASP A 213 -6.27 65.80 19.27
C ASP A 213 -5.43 67.02 18.87
N GLY A 214 -4.43 66.86 18.00
CA GLY A 214 -3.55 67.94 17.55
C GLY A 214 -2.42 68.28 18.51
N ASN A 215 -2.25 67.52 19.60
CA ASN A 215 -1.11 67.62 20.50
C ASN A 215 0.08 66.77 20.00
N HIS A 216 1.11 66.60 20.81
CA HIS A 216 2.25 65.75 20.51
C HIS A 216 2.44 64.65 21.57
N ALA A 217 2.98 63.51 21.14
CA ALA A 217 3.33 62.41 22.03
C ALA A 217 4.45 62.82 23.00
N THR A 218 4.63 62.03 24.07
CA THR A 218 5.69 62.22 25.07
C THR A 218 7.01 61.54 24.69
N THR A 219 6.97 60.62 23.73
CA THR A 219 8.15 59.88 23.26
C THR A 219 8.52 60.41 21.87
N PRO A 220 9.75 60.90 21.68
CA PRO A 220 10.18 61.39 20.38
C PRO A 220 10.44 60.24 19.41
N LEU A 221 10.58 60.57 18.13
CA LEU A 221 11.05 59.68 17.10
C LEU A 221 12.55 59.36 17.30
N SER A 222 13.07 58.41 16.52
CA SER A 222 14.50 58.09 16.54
C SER A 222 15.10 58.12 15.15
N GLY A 223 16.42 58.32 15.06
CA GLY A 223 17.16 58.40 13.81
C GLY A 223 16.99 59.73 13.10
N THR A 224 17.37 59.80 11.83
CA THR A 224 17.40 61.03 11.06
C THR A 224 16.14 61.20 10.21
N TRP A 225 15.55 62.40 10.24
CA TRP A 225 14.28 62.68 9.57
C TRP A 225 14.38 63.89 8.65
N ARG A 226 13.85 63.74 7.45
CA ARG A 226 13.76 64.79 6.44
C ARG A 226 12.39 65.45 6.49
N CYS A 227 12.38 66.78 6.54
CA CYS A 227 11.18 67.59 6.40
C CYS A 227 10.62 67.45 4.98
N MET A 228 9.36 67.03 4.88
CA MET A 228 8.63 66.86 3.61
C MET A 228 7.60 67.97 3.39
N GLY A 229 7.82 69.12 4.02
CA GLY A 229 6.99 70.31 3.93
C GLY A 229 7.77 71.56 4.36
N GLN A 230 7.18 72.41 5.18
CA GLN A 230 7.82 73.60 5.74
C GLN A 230 7.28 73.82 7.16
N THR A 231 8.16 74.11 8.12
CA THR A 231 7.79 74.49 9.50
C THR A 231 8.27 75.90 9.79
N GLU A 232 7.37 76.77 10.27
CA GLU A 232 7.61 78.19 10.56
C GLU A 232 7.21 78.55 12.01
N THR A 233 7.76 79.64 12.59
CA THR A 233 7.63 80.02 14.01
C THR A 233 6.64 81.15 14.29
N ILE A 234 5.56 81.30 13.53
CA ILE A 234 4.88 82.61 13.51
C ILE A 234 3.85 82.83 14.65
N ASN A 235 3.38 81.81 15.40
CA ASN A 235 2.32 82.05 16.43
C ASN A 235 1.97 80.90 17.41
N ASP A 236 2.91 80.14 17.98
CA ASP A 236 2.67 79.19 19.10
C ASP A 236 1.53 78.14 18.93
N GLN A 237 1.06 77.87 17.71
CA GLN A 237 0.02 76.86 17.46
C GLN A 237 0.57 75.66 16.67
N HIS A 238 0.13 74.47 17.08
CA HIS A 238 0.62 73.11 16.80
C HIS A 238 1.29 72.88 15.43
N ARG A 239 2.59 72.53 15.42
CA ARG A 239 3.40 72.36 14.20
C ARG A 239 3.57 70.92 13.75
N THR A 240 2.45 70.27 13.45
CA THR A 240 2.48 68.96 12.81
C THR A 240 2.96 69.08 11.36
N THR A 241 4.16 68.60 11.09
CA THR A 241 4.73 68.54 9.74
C THR A 241 4.90 67.08 9.33
N LEU A 242 4.85 66.80 8.02
CA LEU A 242 5.17 65.47 7.49
C LEU A 242 6.68 65.29 7.43
N TRP A 243 7.17 64.20 8.02
CA TRP A 243 8.59 63.85 8.04
C TRP A 243 8.78 62.48 7.43
N GLN A 244 9.87 62.31 6.68
CA GLN A 244 10.30 61.01 6.16
C GLN A 244 11.57 60.58 6.88
N LYS A 245 11.59 59.37 7.44
CA LYS A 245 12.81 58.81 8.02
C LYS A 245 13.79 58.50 6.90
N ILE A 246 15.02 58.98 7.02
CA ILE A 246 16.08 58.78 6.03
C ILE A 246 17.26 58.05 6.66
N ALA A 247 18.05 57.37 5.82
CA ALA A 247 19.31 56.81 6.28
C ALA A 247 20.23 57.97 6.72
N ASN A 248 20.99 57.75 7.81
CA ASN A 248 22.00 58.70 8.29
C ASN A 248 23.05 59.00 7.21
#